data_AF-A0A8H6LWX9-F1
#
_entry.id   AF-A0A8H6LWX9-F1
#
_cell.length_a   1.000
_cell.length_b   1.000
_cell.length_c   1.000
_cell.angle_alpha   90.00
_cell.angle_beta   90.00
_cell.angle_gamma   90.00
#
_symmetry.space_group_name_H-M   'P 1'
#
loop_
_entity.id
_entity.type
_entity.pdbx_description
1 polymer ?
#
loop_
_entity_poly.entity_id
_entity_poly.type
_entity_poly.pdbx_seq_one_letter_code
_entity_poly.pdbx_strand_id
1 'polypeptide(L)'
;DLASRALERITKDYISIAFDSAYLYHSSTTLSEEISSIWSQTWRTGKVLFLFIRYGVILLVAQSILVELRIQTVLSPQVCRGLYLSNNVVLRATGIASEMVVLLCLHALLGAKKRYLALLMTLYTGLTLGGLIPQYKYFGEISDASLISTLDRELGYACTWAVIPSDDAIQKLNATEYIAVVKSACTSALAIAVFYLRYRSQRGSLIRVVRRDSGLCIVSLTSTIRLGNAATNAFCPESTSYIPIAIFRGLQNIVVPILACRLLFNVRQRTAETSEMVVSTILFDPPIYLGDMSEDEDDLTEKSLKLNAAPYSGLGRLEADEV
;
A
#
# COMPACT_ATOMS: atom_id res chain seq x y z
N ASP A 1 37.93 11.57 0.21
CA ASP A 1 36.59 12.02 0.67
C ASP A 1 35.57 12.02 -0.47
N LEU A 2 35.72 12.86 -1.52
CA LEU A 2 34.78 12.95 -2.65
C LEU A 2 34.39 11.60 -3.29
N ALA A 3 35.36 10.73 -3.58
CA ALA A 3 35.12 9.41 -4.15
C ALA A 3 34.27 8.50 -3.24
N SER A 4 34.44 8.60 -1.92
CA SER A 4 33.64 7.85 -0.93
C SER A 4 32.18 8.29 -0.96
N ARG A 5 31.94 9.61 -0.99
CA ARG A 5 30.57 10.17 -1.06
C ARG A 5 29.89 9.81 -2.38
N ALA A 6 30.63 9.82 -3.49
CA ALA A 6 30.13 9.40 -4.79
C ALA A 6 29.75 7.91 -4.78
N LEU A 7 30.60 7.04 -4.23
CA LEU A 7 30.33 5.61 -4.12
C LEU A 7 29.10 5.30 -3.24
N GLU A 8 28.98 6.00 -2.11
CA GLU A 8 27.82 5.85 -1.22
C GLU A 8 26.52 6.28 -1.90
N ARG A 9 26.54 7.40 -2.63
CA ARG A 9 25.40 7.86 -3.41
C ARG A 9 24.99 6.86 -4.49
N ILE A 10 25.97 6.35 -5.25
CA ILE A 10 25.75 5.31 -6.24
C ILE A 10 25.11 4.07 -5.62
N THR A 11 25.61 3.63 -4.46
CA THR A 11 25.10 2.45 -3.76
C THR A 11 23.64 2.63 -3.35
N LYS A 12 23.29 3.81 -2.83
CA LYS A 12 21.91 4.14 -2.50
C LYS A 12 20.99 4.07 -3.73
N ASP A 13 21.42 4.62 -4.86
CA ASP A 13 20.62 4.62 -6.08
C ASP A 13 20.39 3.19 -6.59
N TYR A 14 21.41 2.32 -6.54
CA TYR A 14 21.25 0.90 -6.88
C TYR A 14 20.26 0.18 -5.95
N ILE A 15 20.27 0.47 -4.65
CA ILE A 15 19.29 -0.08 -3.71
C ILE A 15 17.89 0.39 -4.07
N SER A 16 17.71 1.68 -4.34
CA SER A 16 16.43 2.29 -4.77
C SER A 16 15.89 1.60 -6.04
N ILE A 17 16.70 1.52 -7.09
CA ILE A 17 16.36 0.88 -8.37
C ILE A 17 16.02 -0.60 -8.19
N ALA A 18 16.72 -1.32 -7.30
CA ALA A 18 16.42 -2.72 -7.03
C ALA A 18 15.03 -2.90 -6.40
N PHE A 19 14.66 -2.04 -5.44
CA PHE A 19 13.33 -2.05 -4.83
C PHE A 19 12.24 -1.66 -5.83
N ASP A 20 12.47 -0.63 -6.64
CA ASP A 20 11.55 -0.18 -7.68
C ASP A 20 11.31 -1.28 -8.73
N SER A 21 12.38 -1.94 -9.18
CA SER A 21 12.31 -3.06 -10.12
C SER A 21 11.54 -4.26 -9.54
N ALA A 22 11.81 -4.59 -8.28
CA ALA A 22 11.08 -5.65 -7.57
C ALA A 22 9.58 -5.33 -7.45
N TYR A 23 9.23 -4.05 -7.21
CA TYR A 23 7.84 -3.61 -7.17
C TYR A 23 7.13 -3.73 -8.51
N LEU A 24 7.78 -3.27 -9.59
CA LEU A 24 7.22 -3.35 -10.95
C LEU A 24 7.02 -4.81 -11.37
N TYR A 25 7.98 -5.67 -11.07
CA TYR A 25 7.85 -7.11 -11.30
C TYR A 25 6.68 -7.71 -10.52
N HIS A 26 6.57 -7.40 -9.23
CA HIS A 26 5.46 -7.84 -8.39
C HIS A 26 4.10 -7.35 -8.90
N SER A 27 4.02 -6.08 -9.30
CA SER A 27 2.79 -5.49 -9.82
C SER A 27 2.38 -6.15 -11.13
N SER A 28 3.32 -6.35 -12.05
CA SER A 28 3.06 -6.99 -13.34
C SER A 28 2.58 -8.43 -13.18
N THR A 29 3.22 -9.21 -12.31
CA THR A 29 2.86 -10.63 -12.08
C THR A 29 1.51 -10.80 -11.37
N THR A 30 1.02 -9.79 -10.67
CA THR A 30 -0.26 -9.83 -9.93
C THR A 30 -1.40 -9.14 -10.66
N LEU A 31 -1.17 -8.61 -11.86
CA LEU A 31 -2.15 -7.82 -12.60
C LEU A 31 -3.35 -8.67 -13.06
N SER A 32 -3.15 -9.92 -13.45
CA SER A 32 -4.24 -10.82 -13.85
C SER A 32 -5.18 -11.15 -12.68
N GLU A 33 -4.62 -11.46 -11.51
CA GLU A 33 -5.37 -11.66 -10.26
C GLU A 33 -6.14 -10.39 -9.85
N GLU A 34 -5.53 -9.22 -10.04
CA GLU A 34 -6.16 -7.93 -9.78
C GLU A 34 -7.35 -7.69 -10.70
N ILE A 35 -7.20 -7.87 -12.01
CA ILE A 35 -8.27 -7.60 -12.99
C ILE A 35 -9.47 -8.52 -12.74
N SER A 36 -9.22 -9.82 -12.59
CA SER A 36 -10.29 -10.80 -12.34
C SER A 36 -11.03 -10.54 -11.02
N SER A 37 -10.28 -10.23 -9.97
CA SER A 37 -10.85 -10.02 -8.64
C SER A 37 -11.37 -8.59 -8.47
N ILE A 38 -10.52 -7.57 -8.50
CA ILE A 38 -10.81 -6.21 -8.01
C ILE A 38 -11.57 -5.36 -9.03
N TRP A 39 -11.31 -5.54 -10.33
CA TRP A 39 -11.90 -4.66 -11.33
C TRP A 39 -13.40 -4.88 -11.53
N SER A 40 -13.86 -6.12 -11.39
CA SER A 40 -15.28 -6.50 -11.47
C SER A 40 -16.15 -5.95 -10.32
N GLN A 41 -15.55 -5.47 -9.24
CA GLN A 41 -16.29 -4.96 -8.08
C GLN A 41 -16.80 -3.53 -8.24
N THR A 42 -17.85 -3.18 -7.50
CA THR A 42 -18.29 -1.79 -7.37
C THR A 42 -17.24 -0.94 -6.64
N TRP A 43 -17.35 0.37 -6.81
CA TRP A 43 -16.47 1.36 -6.21
C TRP A 43 -16.77 1.53 -4.71
N ARG A 44 -16.21 0.63 -3.90
CA ARG A 44 -16.20 0.71 -2.43
C ARG A 44 -14.84 1.19 -1.90
N THR A 45 -14.82 1.55 -0.62
CA THR A 45 -13.62 2.04 0.08
C THR A 45 -12.42 1.09 -0.05
N GLY A 46 -12.64 -0.23 0.02
CA GLY A 46 -11.56 -1.22 -0.12
C GLY A 46 -10.90 -1.18 -1.51
N LYS A 47 -11.69 -1.05 -2.57
CA LYS A 47 -11.20 -0.92 -3.96
C LYS A 47 -10.44 0.39 -4.15
N VAL A 48 -10.99 1.52 -3.66
CA VAL A 48 -10.33 2.83 -3.73
C VAL A 48 -8.97 2.79 -3.01
N LEU A 49 -8.91 2.26 -1.79
CA LEU A 49 -7.66 2.12 -1.04
C LEU A 49 -6.65 1.23 -1.78
N PHE A 50 -7.09 0.08 -2.29
CA PHE A 50 -6.22 -0.83 -3.05
C PHE A 50 -5.61 -0.14 -4.27
N LEU A 51 -6.45 0.47 -5.12
CA LEU A 51 -6.00 1.14 -6.34
C LEU A 51 -5.09 2.32 -5.98
N PHE A 52 -5.46 3.12 -4.98
CA PHE A 52 -4.67 4.25 -4.55
C PHE A 52 -3.26 3.85 -4.06
N ILE A 53 -3.18 2.80 -3.22
CA ILE A 53 -1.88 2.30 -2.74
C ILE A 53 -1.05 1.79 -3.91
N ARG A 54 -1.64 0.95 -4.78
CA ARG A 54 -0.91 0.28 -5.86
C ARG A 54 -0.40 1.26 -6.91
N TYR A 55 -1.31 2.03 -7.50
CA TYR A 55 -0.94 2.98 -8.55
C TYR A 55 -0.21 4.21 -7.98
N GLY A 56 -0.40 4.52 -6.70
CA GLY A 56 0.41 5.51 -5.98
C GLY A 56 1.89 5.13 -5.95
N VAL A 57 2.23 3.87 -5.64
CA VAL A 57 3.63 3.42 -5.71
C VAL A 57 4.16 3.38 -7.14
N ILE A 58 3.36 2.99 -8.14
CA ILE A 58 3.79 3.07 -9.55
C ILE A 58 4.16 4.51 -9.93
N LEU A 59 3.35 5.48 -9.50
CA LEU A 59 3.64 6.90 -9.71
C LEU A 59 4.92 7.34 -8.99
N LEU A 60 5.18 6.83 -7.78
CA LEU A 60 6.44 7.08 -7.07
C LEU A 60 7.65 6.52 -7.80
N VAL A 61 7.55 5.29 -8.32
CA VAL A 61 8.63 4.69 -9.11
C VAL A 61 8.90 5.53 -10.36
N ALA A 62 7.85 5.98 -11.06
CA ALA A 62 8.00 6.84 -12.22
C ALA A 62 8.69 8.17 -11.87
N GLN A 63 8.31 8.80 -10.74
CA GLN A 63 8.92 10.05 -10.26
C GLN A 63 10.37 9.83 -9.80
N SER A 64 10.64 8.70 -9.12
CA SER A 64 11.98 8.27 -8.70
C SER A 64 12.90 8.15 -9.92
N ILE A 65 12.46 7.46 -10.98
CA ILE A 65 13.23 7.35 -12.22
C ILE A 65 13.48 8.73 -12.84
N LEU A 66 12.50 9.63 -12.87
CA LEU A 66 12.69 10.97 -13.44
C LEU A 66 13.69 11.84 -12.65
N VAL A 67 13.78 11.66 -11.34
CA VAL A 67 14.62 12.48 -10.45
C VAL A 67 16.00 11.86 -10.21
N GLU A 68 16.05 10.55 -10.04
CA GLU A 68 17.25 9.80 -9.63
C GLU A 68 18.03 9.22 -10.81
N LEU A 69 17.37 8.92 -11.94
CA LEU A 69 18.07 8.38 -13.10
C LEU A 69 18.97 9.46 -13.71
N ARG A 70 20.15 9.04 -14.16
CA ARG A 70 21.13 9.88 -14.85
C ARG A 70 20.71 10.16 -16.28
N ILE A 71 19.59 10.85 -16.42
CA ILE A 71 19.19 11.47 -17.68
C ILE A 71 20.02 12.75 -17.78
N GLN A 72 20.87 12.86 -18.80
CA GLN A 72 21.67 14.07 -19.07
C GLN A 72 20.79 15.28 -19.48
N THR A 73 19.50 15.26 -19.15
CA THR A 73 18.53 16.30 -19.41
C THR A 73 18.59 17.33 -18.28
N VAL A 74 18.73 18.59 -18.66
CA VAL A 74 18.68 19.70 -17.71
C VAL A 74 17.21 20.07 -17.51
N LEU A 75 16.63 19.71 -16.37
CA LEU A 75 15.29 20.17 -16.02
C LEU A 75 15.34 21.61 -15.47
N SER A 76 14.27 22.38 -15.73
CA SER A 76 14.10 23.68 -15.08
C SER A 76 13.98 23.50 -13.56
N PRO A 77 14.60 24.38 -12.74
CA PRO A 77 14.51 24.30 -11.28
C PRO A 77 13.06 24.25 -10.76
N GLN A 78 12.13 24.92 -11.44
CA GLN A 78 10.70 24.92 -11.10
C GLN A 78 10.07 23.53 -11.28
N VAL A 79 10.46 22.81 -12.34
CA VAL A 79 9.96 21.46 -12.63
C VAL A 79 10.52 20.47 -11.63
N CYS A 80 11.82 20.55 -11.33
CA CYS A 80 12.41 19.76 -10.25
C CYS A 80 11.63 19.98 -8.95
N ARG A 81 11.36 21.24 -8.57
CA ARG A 81 10.65 21.58 -7.32
C ARG A 81 9.27 20.96 -7.29
N GLY A 82 8.55 21.05 -8.40
CA GLY A 82 7.24 20.42 -8.57
C GLY A 82 7.31 18.89 -8.41
N LEU A 83 8.26 18.23 -9.08
CA LEU A 83 8.46 16.78 -9.02
C LEU A 83 8.81 16.30 -7.60
N TYR A 84 9.68 17.02 -6.90
CA TYR A 84 10.07 16.68 -5.54
C TYR A 84 8.90 16.83 -4.56
N LEU A 85 8.16 17.93 -4.65
CA LEU A 85 6.98 18.14 -3.82
C LEU A 85 5.92 17.08 -4.11
N SER A 86 5.64 16.80 -5.39
CA SER A 86 4.67 15.78 -5.78
C SER A 86 5.09 14.39 -5.29
N ASN A 87 6.37 14.04 -5.42
CA ASN A 87 6.90 12.77 -4.91
C ASN A 87 6.69 12.61 -3.41
N ASN A 88 6.97 13.66 -2.63
CA ASN A 88 6.73 13.63 -1.19
C ASN A 88 5.24 13.50 -0.85
N VAL A 89 4.36 14.21 -1.56
CA VAL A 89 2.91 14.12 -1.35
C VAL A 89 2.40 12.72 -1.65
N VAL A 90 2.74 12.15 -2.82
CA VAL A 90 2.32 10.80 -3.22
C VAL A 90 2.88 9.76 -2.24
N LEU A 91 4.12 9.92 -1.79
CA LEU A 91 4.78 9.00 -0.87
C LEU A 91 4.05 8.96 0.47
N ARG A 92 3.73 10.14 1.00
CA ARG A 92 3.02 10.26 2.27
C ARG A 92 1.59 9.79 2.16
N ALA A 93 0.89 10.15 1.10
CA ALA A 93 -0.49 9.69 0.90
C ALA A 93 -0.57 8.16 0.78
N THR A 94 0.33 7.55 0.02
CA THR A 94 0.39 6.08 -0.16
C THR A 94 0.75 5.36 1.14
N GLY A 95 1.70 5.92 1.91
CA GLY A 95 2.03 5.43 3.25
C GLY A 95 0.83 5.49 4.20
N ILE A 96 0.12 6.62 4.24
CA ILE A 96 -1.08 6.81 5.06
C ILE A 96 -2.17 5.80 4.65
N ALA A 97 -2.42 5.62 3.36
CA ALA A 97 -3.41 4.65 2.88
C ALA A 97 -3.04 3.21 3.31
N SER A 98 -1.76 2.84 3.19
CA SER A 98 -1.27 1.53 3.63
C SER A 98 -1.42 1.32 5.15
N GLU A 99 -1.20 2.37 5.94
CA GLU A 99 -1.44 2.38 7.38
C GLU A 99 -2.92 2.22 7.73
N MET A 100 -3.81 2.90 7.00
CA MET A 100 -5.25 2.81 7.20
C MET A 100 -5.77 1.39 6.92
N VAL A 101 -5.25 0.72 5.90
CA VAL A 101 -5.56 -0.69 5.63
C VAL A 101 -5.20 -1.59 6.81
N VAL A 102 -4.00 -1.44 7.37
CA VAL A 102 -3.57 -2.22 8.55
C VAL A 102 -4.47 -1.94 9.75
N LEU A 103 -4.83 -0.68 10.00
CA LEU A 103 -5.74 -0.29 11.08
C LEU A 103 -7.14 -0.84 10.90
N LEU A 104 -7.67 -0.84 9.67
CA LEU A 104 -8.97 -1.44 9.35
C LEU A 104 -8.96 -2.95 9.59
N CYS A 105 -7.86 -3.62 9.22
CA CYS A 105 -7.69 -5.04 9.51
C CYS A 105 -7.57 -5.31 11.02
N LEU A 106 -6.88 -4.43 11.77
CA LEU A 106 -6.79 -4.54 13.22
C LEU A 106 -8.16 -4.32 13.89
N HIS A 107 -8.93 -3.36 13.38
CA HIS A 107 -10.29 -3.09 13.81
C HIS A 107 -11.22 -4.30 13.56
N ALA A 108 -11.05 -4.98 12.42
CA ALA A 108 -11.74 -6.21 12.12
C ALA A 108 -11.47 -7.29 13.17
N LEU A 109 -10.20 -7.48 13.55
CA LEU A 109 -9.78 -8.43 14.59
C LEU A 109 -10.36 -8.09 15.98
N LEU A 110 -10.59 -6.81 16.28
CA LEU A 110 -11.26 -6.35 17.49
C LEU A 110 -12.78 -6.60 17.52
N GLY A 111 -13.33 -7.28 16.51
CA GLY A 111 -14.76 -7.59 16.44
C GLY A 111 -15.61 -6.39 15.99
N ALA A 112 -15.03 -5.49 15.19
CA ALA A 112 -15.75 -4.45 14.46
C ALA A 112 -16.63 -3.49 15.31
N LYS A 113 -16.34 -3.31 16.61
CA LYS A 113 -17.11 -2.37 17.44
C LYS A 113 -16.77 -0.93 17.08
N LYS A 114 -17.75 -0.14 16.64
CA LYS A 114 -17.60 1.26 16.19
C LYS A 114 -16.78 2.15 17.14
N ARG A 115 -16.89 1.92 18.47
CA ARG A 115 -16.11 2.66 19.49
C ARG A 115 -14.60 2.48 19.33
N TYR A 116 -14.13 1.26 19.05
CA TYR A 116 -12.70 1.03 18.83
C TYR A 116 -12.23 1.66 17.52
N LEU A 117 -13.03 1.61 16.46
CA LEU A 117 -12.68 2.28 15.20
C LEU A 117 -12.48 3.78 15.42
N ALA A 118 -13.44 4.45 16.08
CA ALA A 118 -13.35 5.87 16.36
C ALA A 118 -12.08 6.20 17.18
N LEU A 119 -11.78 5.43 18.22
CA LEU A 119 -10.58 5.64 19.04
C LEU A 119 -9.29 5.48 18.22
N LEU A 120 -9.19 4.40 17.42
CA LEU A 120 -8.02 4.12 16.58
C LEU A 120 -7.80 5.21 15.54
N MET A 121 -8.88 5.61 14.87
CA MET A 121 -8.84 6.63 13.82
C MET A 121 -8.47 7.99 14.39
N THR A 122 -9.03 8.38 15.53
CA THR A 122 -8.70 9.66 16.19
C THR A 122 -7.24 9.69 16.63
N LEU A 123 -6.76 8.63 17.30
CA LEU A 123 -5.37 8.54 17.75
C LEU A 123 -4.40 8.60 16.57
N TYR A 124 -4.67 7.81 15.54
CA TYR A 124 -3.82 7.72 14.36
C TYR A 124 -3.81 9.03 13.55
N THR A 125 -4.98 9.63 13.34
CA THR A 125 -5.12 10.89 12.59
C THR A 125 -4.45 12.03 13.33
N GLY A 126 -4.60 12.11 14.66
CA GLY A 126 -3.93 13.11 15.49
C GLY A 126 -2.40 13.04 15.37
N LEU A 127 -1.82 11.84 15.48
CA LEU A 127 -0.38 11.64 15.32
C LEU A 127 0.10 11.93 13.89
N THR A 128 -0.70 11.56 12.89
CA THR A 128 -0.38 11.79 11.48
C THR A 128 -0.39 13.29 11.14
N LEU A 129 -1.42 14.03 11.56
CA LEU A 129 -1.49 15.47 11.36
C LEU A 129 -0.37 16.20 12.12
N GLY A 130 -0.05 15.76 13.34
CA GLY A 130 1.05 16.30 14.11
C GLY A 130 2.42 16.17 13.41
N GLY A 131 2.64 15.10 12.65
CA GLY A 131 3.85 14.90 11.86
C GLY A 131 3.82 15.62 10.50
N LEU A 132 2.66 15.74 9.85
CA LEU A 132 2.56 16.37 8.53
C LEU A 132 2.85 17.87 8.55
N ILE A 133 2.38 18.59 9.58
CA ILE A 133 2.57 20.05 9.68
C ILE A 133 4.05 20.47 9.69
N PRO A 134 4.92 19.95 10.58
CA PRO A 134 6.34 20.29 10.57
C PRO A 134 7.02 19.84 9.28
N GLN A 135 6.60 18.71 8.71
CA GLN A 135 7.14 18.20 7.46
C GLN A 135 6.85 19.14 6.26
N TYR A 136 5.62 19.65 6.14
CA TYR A 136 5.28 20.61 5.09
C TYR A 136 6.05 21.92 5.24
N LYS A 137 6.25 22.41 6.46
CA LYS A 137 7.08 23.60 6.72
C LYS A 137 8.53 23.38 6.30
N TYR A 138 9.10 22.22 6.67
CA TYR A 138 10.45 21.82 6.28
C TYR A 138 10.61 21.82 4.75
N PHE A 139 9.67 21.25 4.00
CA PHE A 139 9.75 21.26 2.54
C PHE A 139 9.52 22.63 1.91
N GLY A 140 8.72 23.50 2.54
CA GLY A 140 8.58 24.88 2.11
C GLY A 140 9.91 25.63 2.17
N GLU A 141 10.65 25.48 3.28
CA GLU A 141 11.95 26.13 3.50
C GLU A 141 13.06 25.60 2.58
N ILE A 142 13.04 24.30 2.26
CA ILE A 142 13.99 23.67 1.34
C ILE A 142 13.89 24.20 -0.09
N SER A 143 12.69 24.63 -0.48
CA SER A 143 12.34 24.81 -1.88
C SER A 143 12.94 26.04 -2.57
N ASP A 144 13.74 26.83 -1.85
CA ASP A 144 14.36 28.07 -2.33
C ASP A 144 15.89 28.00 -2.50
N ALA A 145 16.54 26.86 -2.19
CA ALA A 145 17.98 26.70 -2.33
C ALA A 145 18.36 26.06 -3.68
N SER A 146 18.98 26.79 -4.60
CA SER A 146 19.60 26.17 -5.79
C SER A 146 20.96 26.77 -6.16
N LEU A 147 22.01 26.06 -5.77
CA LEU A 147 23.15 25.83 -6.67
C LEU A 147 23.37 24.32 -6.73
N ILE A 148 23.25 23.72 -7.92
CA ILE A 148 23.59 22.32 -8.15
C ILE A 148 25.07 22.15 -7.80
N SER A 149 25.39 21.21 -6.92
CA SER A 149 26.78 20.86 -6.63
C SER A 149 27.47 20.46 -7.94
N THR A 150 28.68 20.94 -8.20
CA THR A 150 29.44 20.60 -9.41
C THR A 150 29.58 19.09 -9.59
N LEU A 151 29.77 18.36 -8.49
CA LEU A 151 29.82 16.90 -8.46
C LEU A 151 28.53 16.25 -9.01
N ASP A 152 27.38 16.79 -8.65
CA ASP A 152 26.09 16.23 -9.05
C ASP A 152 25.81 16.44 -10.54
N ARG A 153 26.27 17.59 -11.04
CA ARG A 153 26.22 17.91 -12.46
C ARG A 153 27.11 16.98 -13.27
N GLU A 154 28.32 16.70 -12.78
CA GLU A 154 29.26 15.76 -13.41
C GLU A 154 28.75 14.32 -13.39
N LEU A 155 28.04 13.93 -12.33
CA LEU A 155 27.39 12.63 -12.23
C LEU A 155 26.12 12.51 -13.10
N GLY A 156 25.65 13.61 -13.69
CA GLY A 156 24.52 13.63 -14.63
C GLY A 156 23.15 13.53 -13.96
N TYR A 157 23.00 13.96 -12.71
CA TYR A 157 21.68 14.02 -12.08
C TYR A 157 20.86 15.20 -12.61
N ALA A 158 19.60 14.93 -12.91
CA ALA A 158 18.68 15.89 -13.49
C ALA A 158 18.24 16.97 -12.49
N CYS A 159 18.07 16.58 -11.23
CA CYS A 159 17.67 17.45 -10.12
C CYS A 159 18.51 17.11 -8.88
N THR A 160 19.16 18.10 -8.25
CA THR A 160 19.76 17.90 -6.93
C THR A 160 19.42 19.00 -5.94
N TRP A 161 19.42 18.59 -4.67
CA TRP A 161 19.00 19.39 -3.53
C TRP A 161 20.18 19.43 -2.56
N ALA A 162 21.06 20.41 -2.73
CA ALA A 162 22.06 20.71 -1.72
C ALA A 162 21.43 21.69 -0.73
N VAL A 163 20.68 21.15 0.23
CA VAL A 163 20.15 21.98 1.32
C VAL A 163 21.21 22.01 2.40
N ILE A 164 21.64 23.22 2.79
CA ILE A 164 22.22 23.43 4.12
C ILE A 164 21.02 23.76 5.00
N PRO A 165 20.43 22.77 5.69
CA PRO A 165 19.26 23.05 6.51
C PRO A 165 19.65 24.02 7.62
N SER A 166 18.79 25.00 7.90
CA SER A 166 18.93 25.81 9.11
C SER A 166 18.78 24.92 10.35
N ASP A 167 19.35 25.33 11.49
CA ASP A 167 19.21 24.59 12.75
C ASP A 167 17.73 24.36 13.11
N ASP A 168 16.85 25.33 12.78
CA ASP A 168 15.40 25.23 12.94
C ASP A 168 14.78 24.17 12.00
N ALA A 169 15.23 24.08 10.75
CA ALA A 169 14.79 23.04 9.82
C ALA A 169 15.19 21.64 10.29
N ILE A 170 16.42 21.48 10.81
CA ILE A 170 16.89 20.23 11.42
C ILE A 170 16.01 19.86 12.62
N GLN A 171 15.68 20.82 13.48
CA GLN A 171 14.83 20.57 14.64
C GLN A 171 13.42 20.11 14.25
N LYS A 172 12.82 20.73 13.22
CA LYS A 172 11.51 20.31 12.66
C LYS A 172 11.56 18.89 12.07
N LEU A 173 12.65 18.54 11.38
CA LEU A 173 12.86 17.20 10.86
C LEU A 173 12.95 16.17 11.99
N ASN A 174 13.76 16.44 13.01
CA ASN A 174 13.90 15.57 14.18
C ASN A 174 12.58 15.37 14.93
N ALA A 175 11.79 16.43 15.08
CA ALA A 175 10.45 16.34 15.67
C ALA A 175 9.51 15.43 14.84
N THR A 176 9.58 15.55 13.52
CA THR A 176 8.79 14.72 12.60
C THR A 176 9.16 13.24 12.72
N GLU A 177 10.46 12.93 12.75
CA GLU A 177 10.95 11.54 12.92
C GLU A 177 10.58 10.99 14.29
N TYR A 178 10.68 11.78 15.37
CA TYR A 178 10.25 11.36 16.71
C TYR A 178 8.75 11.02 16.76
N ILE A 179 7.89 11.87 16.16
CA ILE A 179 6.46 11.59 16.05
C ILE A 179 6.21 10.30 15.25
N ALA A 180 6.99 10.06 14.18
CA ALA A 180 6.90 8.83 13.40
C ALA A 180 7.31 7.58 14.20
N VAL A 181 8.34 7.67 15.05
CA VAL A 181 8.73 6.62 16.00
C VAL A 181 7.59 6.33 16.97
N VAL A 182 7.06 7.37 17.63
CA VAL A 182 5.96 7.22 18.61
C VAL A 182 4.74 6.60 17.95
N LYS A 183 4.35 7.08 16.76
CA LYS A 183 3.23 6.51 15.98
C LYS A 183 3.45 5.04 15.67
N SER A 184 4.63 4.66 15.20
CA SER A 184 4.98 3.28 14.86
C SER A 184 5.00 2.38 16.10
N ALA A 185 5.55 2.87 17.21
CA ALA A 185 5.58 2.15 18.48
C ALA A 185 4.16 1.93 19.04
N CYS A 186 3.31 2.96 19.06
CA CYS A 186 1.93 2.87 19.53
C CYS A 186 1.10 1.89 18.68
N THR A 187 1.19 1.99 17.35
CA THR A 187 0.46 1.08 16.45
C THR A 187 0.95 -0.36 16.57
N SER A 188 2.26 -0.57 16.71
CA SER A 188 2.85 -1.90 16.94
C SER A 188 2.41 -2.49 18.29
N ALA A 189 2.52 -1.71 19.37
CA ALA A 189 2.13 -2.15 20.71
C ALA A 189 0.64 -2.50 20.77
N LEU A 190 -0.20 -1.68 20.14
CA LEU A 190 -1.61 -1.96 20.00
C LEU A 190 -1.85 -3.25 19.20
N ALA A 191 -1.21 -3.43 18.05
CA ALA A 191 -1.35 -4.63 17.23
C ALA A 191 -1.00 -5.90 18.04
N ILE A 192 0.09 -5.87 18.80
CA ILE A 192 0.52 -6.95 19.69
C ILE A 192 -0.50 -7.17 20.81
N ALA A 193 -0.99 -6.10 21.44
CA ALA A 193 -1.98 -6.19 22.52
C ALA A 193 -3.30 -6.79 22.04
N VAL A 194 -3.84 -6.33 20.90
CA VAL A 194 -5.03 -6.91 20.27
C VAL A 194 -4.82 -8.39 19.99
N PHE A 195 -3.67 -8.75 19.42
CA PHE A 195 -3.34 -10.13 19.14
C PHE A 195 -3.31 -10.98 20.41
N TYR A 196 -2.59 -10.53 21.44
CA TYR A 196 -2.48 -11.26 22.70
C TYR A 196 -3.84 -11.45 23.40
N LEU A 197 -4.64 -10.38 23.49
CA LEU A 197 -5.96 -10.42 24.11
C LEU A 197 -6.90 -11.37 23.37
N ARG A 198 -6.88 -11.37 22.03
CA ARG A 198 -7.68 -12.31 21.21
C ARG A 198 -7.16 -13.73 21.31
N TYR A 199 -5.84 -13.92 21.26
CA TYR A 199 -5.20 -15.23 21.34
C TYR A 199 -5.58 -15.96 22.62
N ARG A 200 -5.62 -15.25 23.74
CA ARG A 200 -6.01 -15.83 25.03
C ARG A 200 -7.50 -16.15 25.11
N SER A 201 -8.35 -15.35 24.47
CA SER A 201 -9.80 -15.41 24.66
C SER A 201 -10.52 -16.43 23.76
N GLN A 202 -9.93 -16.90 22.65
CA GLN A 202 -10.64 -17.74 21.69
C GLN A 202 -9.87 -19.03 21.32
N ARG A 203 -10.46 -20.18 21.63
CA ARG A 203 -10.08 -21.50 21.06
C ARG A 203 -10.75 -21.79 19.71
N GLY A 204 -11.48 -20.82 19.15
CA GLY A 204 -12.29 -20.98 17.94
C GLY A 204 -11.46 -21.14 16.65
N SER A 205 -12.08 -21.76 15.64
CA SER A 205 -11.51 -22.01 14.31
C SER A 205 -10.99 -20.75 13.61
N LEU A 206 -11.54 -19.57 13.91
CA LEU A 206 -11.16 -18.29 13.32
C LEU A 206 -9.68 -17.92 13.56
N ILE A 207 -9.15 -18.19 14.75
CA ILE A 207 -7.73 -17.94 15.07
C ILE A 207 -6.81 -18.84 14.23
N ARG A 208 -7.25 -20.06 13.94
CA ARG A 208 -6.49 -21.01 13.11
C ARG A 208 -6.38 -20.50 11.68
N VAL A 209 -7.43 -19.86 11.17
CA VAL A 209 -7.44 -19.27 9.83
C VAL A 209 -6.56 -18.02 9.76
N VAL A 210 -6.66 -17.10 10.73
CA VAL A 210 -5.81 -15.89 10.76
C VAL A 210 -4.33 -16.25 10.93
N ARG A 211 -4.01 -17.31 11.68
CA ARG A 211 -2.64 -17.84 11.80
C ARG A 211 -2.17 -18.51 10.51
N ARG A 212 -3.07 -19.12 9.73
CA ARG A 212 -2.73 -19.80 8.47
C ARG A 212 -2.39 -18.83 7.35
N ASP A 213 -3.08 -17.69 7.28
CA ASP A 213 -3.01 -16.80 6.11
C ASP A 213 -2.04 -15.61 6.29
N SER A 214 -1.04 -15.76 7.16
CA SER A 214 0.07 -14.81 7.32
C SER A 214 -0.31 -13.38 7.73
N GLY A 215 -1.59 -13.06 8.01
CA GLY A 215 -2.01 -11.71 8.39
C GLY A 215 -1.26 -11.18 9.61
N LEU A 216 -0.98 -12.04 10.60
CA LEU A 216 -0.13 -11.68 11.73
C LEU A 216 1.32 -11.40 11.31
N CYS A 217 1.89 -12.25 10.46
CA CYS A 217 3.23 -12.08 9.94
C CYS A 217 3.33 -10.76 9.17
N ILE A 218 2.31 -10.40 8.39
CA ILE A 218 2.21 -9.15 7.64
C ILE A 218 2.18 -7.95 8.59
N VAL A 219 1.32 -7.97 9.62
CA VAL A 219 1.22 -6.86 10.59
C VAL A 219 2.51 -6.72 11.40
N SER A 220 3.08 -7.84 11.85
CA SER A 220 4.36 -7.88 12.57
C SER A 220 5.50 -7.35 11.71
N LEU A 221 5.63 -7.84 10.47
CA LEU A 221 6.66 -7.40 9.52
C LEU A 221 6.53 -5.92 9.17
N THR A 222 5.30 -5.44 8.95
CA THR A 222 5.05 -4.01 8.71
C THR A 222 5.46 -3.16 9.92
N SER A 223 5.17 -3.65 11.12
CA SER A 223 5.52 -2.99 12.38
C SER A 223 7.03 -2.93 12.57
N THR A 224 7.75 -4.03 12.31
CA THR A 224 9.22 -4.09 12.45
C THR A 224 9.92 -3.23 11.41
N ILE A 225 9.48 -3.23 10.15
CA ILE A 225 10.04 -2.37 9.09
C ILE A 225 9.93 -0.89 9.49
N ARG A 226 8.75 -0.47 9.97
CA ARG A 226 8.52 0.93 10.36
C ARG A 226 9.28 1.34 11.60
N LEU A 227 9.28 0.49 12.63
CA LEU A 227 10.04 0.75 13.84
C LEU A 227 11.54 0.80 13.54
N GLY A 228 12.02 -0.10 12.68
CA GLY A 228 13.39 -0.12 12.19
C GLY A 228 13.75 1.18 11.47
N ASN A 229 12.95 1.60 10.47
CA ASN A 229 13.18 2.86 9.76
C ASN A 229 13.21 4.07 10.69
N ALA A 230 12.22 4.17 11.59
CA ALA A 230 12.10 5.28 12.52
C ALA A 230 13.26 5.29 13.53
N ALA A 231 13.69 4.12 14.02
CA ALA A 231 14.85 4.00 14.91
C ALA A 231 16.15 4.33 14.18
N THR A 232 16.35 3.85 12.96
CA THR A 232 17.53 4.19 12.16
C THR A 232 17.60 5.69 11.91
N ASN A 233 16.51 6.36 11.55
CA ASN A 233 16.50 7.81 11.39
C ASN A 233 16.77 8.57 12.71
N ALA A 234 16.29 8.07 13.84
CA ALA A 234 16.45 8.73 15.13
C ALA A 234 17.86 8.54 15.73
N PHE A 235 18.49 7.39 15.52
CA PHE A 235 19.74 7.01 16.20
C PHE A 235 20.97 6.99 15.30
N CYS A 236 20.80 6.90 13.97
CA CYS A 236 21.91 6.93 13.03
C CYS A 236 21.92 8.30 12.33
N PRO A 237 22.72 9.27 12.81
CA PRO A 237 22.89 10.52 12.10
C PRO A 237 23.46 10.23 10.70
N GLU A 238 23.03 11.03 9.71
CA GLU A 238 23.40 10.92 8.29
C GLU A 238 24.91 10.82 8.07
N SER A 239 25.74 11.25 9.02
CA SER A 239 27.20 11.18 8.94
C SER A 239 27.82 9.79 9.00
N THR A 240 27.09 8.75 9.45
CA THR A 240 27.72 7.47 9.88
C THR A 240 27.50 6.27 8.97
N SER A 241 26.36 6.16 8.27
CA SER A 241 26.13 5.14 7.22
C SER A 241 24.77 5.36 6.53
N TYR A 242 24.75 5.62 5.23
CA TYR A 242 23.48 5.80 4.50
C TYR A 242 22.80 4.49 4.08
N ILE A 243 23.54 3.38 4.05
CA ILE A 243 23.05 2.09 3.52
C ILE A 243 21.86 1.54 4.34
N PRO A 244 21.91 1.47 5.69
CA PRO A 244 20.78 0.97 6.47
C PRO A 244 19.52 1.82 6.29
N ILE A 245 19.67 3.14 6.23
CA ILE A 245 18.56 4.09 6.01
C ILE A 245 17.93 3.83 4.63
N ALA A 246 18.74 3.66 3.58
CA ALA A 246 18.26 3.37 2.23
C ALA A 246 17.46 2.05 2.18
N ILE A 247 17.95 1.00 2.85
CA ILE A 247 17.28 -0.30 2.91
C ILE A 247 15.93 -0.19 3.64
N PHE A 248 15.90 0.40 4.83
CA PHE A 248 14.66 0.53 5.60
C PHE A 248 13.64 1.44 4.90
N ARG A 249 14.10 2.49 4.23
CA ARG A 249 13.25 3.36 3.41
C ARG A 249 12.68 2.60 2.21
N GLY A 250 13.50 1.81 1.51
CA GLY A 250 13.03 0.95 0.42
C GLY A 250 11.99 -0.07 0.90
N LEU A 251 12.26 -0.76 2.01
CA LEU A 251 11.31 -1.68 2.65
C LEU A 251 10.00 -0.98 3.04
N GLN A 252 10.09 0.21 3.64
CA GLN A 252 8.90 0.96 4.05
C GLN A 252 8.09 1.47 2.86
N ASN A 253 8.76 1.94 1.80
CA ASN A 253 8.08 2.58 0.67
C ASN A 253 7.53 1.56 -0.33
N ILE A 254 8.12 0.37 -0.41
CA ILE A 254 7.78 -0.64 -1.41
C ILE A 254 7.11 -1.87 -0.77
N VAL A 255 7.75 -2.47 0.24
CA VAL A 255 7.26 -3.73 0.82
C VAL A 255 5.98 -3.51 1.62
N VAL A 256 5.88 -2.45 2.40
CA VAL A 256 4.67 -2.18 3.21
C VAL A 256 3.42 -1.99 2.34
N PRO A 257 3.42 -1.20 1.24
CA PRO A 257 2.30 -1.17 0.30
C PRO A 257 1.95 -2.53 -0.31
N ILE A 258 2.94 -3.33 -0.72
CA ILE A 258 2.69 -4.70 -1.23
C ILE A 258 1.94 -5.52 -0.18
N LEU A 259 2.41 -5.51 1.06
CA LEU A 259 1.82 -6.26 2.16
C LEU A 259 0.40 -5.76 2.48
N ALA A 260 0.16 -4.44 2.44
CA ALA A 260 -1.17 -3.86 2.61
C ALA A 260 -2.14 -4.30 1.51
N CYS A 261 -1.72 -4.25 0.24
CA CYS A 261 -2.52 -4.73 -0.89
C CYS A 261 -2.84 -6.23 -0.78
N ARG A 262 -1.85 -7.06 -0.42
CA ARG A 262 -2.06 -8.51 -0.18
C ARG A 262 -3.00 -8.77 0.99
N LEU A 263 -2.92 -7.97 2.05
CA LEU A 263 -3.83 -8.08 3.18
C LEU A 263 -5.29 -7.77 2.77
N LEU A 264 -5.52 -6.71 1.99
CA LEU A 264 -6.85 -6.42 1.44
C LEU A 264 -7.38 -7.55 0.56
N PHE A 265 -6.52 -8.10 -0.30
CA PHE A 265 -6.88 -9.21 -1.18
C PHE A 265 -7.30 -10.45 -0.39
N ASN A 266 -6.51 -10.82 0.64
CA ASN A 266 -6.79 -11.99 1.47
C ASN A 266 -8.08 -11.83 2.29
N VAL A 267 -8.32 -10.65 2.89
CA VAL A 267 -9.55 -10.35 3.63
C VAL A 267 -10.78 -10.51 2.73
N ARG A 268 -10.65 -10.09 1.47
CA ARG A 268 -11.73 -10.24 0.50
C ARG A 268 -12.03 -11.70 0.18
N GLN A 269 -11.02 -12.47 -0.22
CA GLN A 269 -11.21 -13.87 -0.63
C GLN A 269 -11.95 -14.67 0.45
N ARG A 270 -11.65 -14.39 1.72
CA ARG A 270 -12.33 -15.02 2.86
C ARG A 270 -13.75 -14.59 3.09
N THR A 271 -14.11 -13.34 2.73
CA THR A 271 -15.52 -12.94 2.83
C THR A 271 -16.37 -13.76 1.88
N ALA A 272 -15.89 -14.02 0.66
CA ALA A 272 -16.65 -14.80 -0.31
C ALA A 272 -17.00 -16.20 0.23
N GLU A 273 -16.17 -16.75 1.12
CA GLU A 273 -16.38 -18.06 1.75
C GLU A 273 -17.23 -18.01 3.03
N THR A 274 -17.29 -16.86 3.71
CA THR A 274 -17.93 -16.74 5.04
C THR A 274 -18.91 -15.56 5.05
N SER A 275 -20.19 -15.88 4.91
CA SER A 275 -21.31 -14.93 4.86
C SER A 275 -21.51 -14.09 6.12
N GLU A 276 -20.79 -14.36 7.22
CA GLU A 276 -21.01 -13.72 8.53
C GLU A 276 -20.07 -12.56 8.88
N MET A 277 -19.06 -12.21 8.05
CA MET A 277 -18.12 -11.15 8.42
C MET A 277 -18.67 -9.73 8.14
N VAL A 278 -19.28 -9.13 9.17
CA VAL A 278 -19.75 -7.72 9.23
C VAL A 278 -18.74 -6.71 8.67
N VAL A 279 -17.45 -6.98 8.86
CA VAL A 279 -16.34 -6.13 8.39
C VAL A 279 -16.33 -6.01 6.86
N SER A 280 -16.68 -7.08 6.16
CA SER A 280 -16.62 -7.06 4.72
C SER A 280 -17.63 -6.10 4.13
N THR A 281 -18.83 -6.02 4.70
CA THR A 281 -19.87 -5.05 4.30
C THR A 281 -19.39 -3.59 4.27
N ILE A 282 -18.38 -3.24 5.09
CA ILE A 282 -17.82 -1.89 5.12
C ILE A 282 -16.78 -1.70 4.01
N LEU A 283 -15.99 -2.72 3.69
CA LEU A 283 -14.86 -2.65 2.76
C LEU A 283 -15.23 -3.02 1.32
N PHE A 284 -16.11 -4.01 1.16
CA PHE A 284 -16.48 -4.67 -0.08
C PHE A 284 -17.98 -4.92 -0.13
N ASP A 285 -18.50 -5.13 -1.33
CA ASP A 285 -19.86 -5.63 -1.46
C ASP A 285 -19.94 -7.08 -1.00
N PRO A 286 -21.09 -7.50 -0.44
CA PRO A 286 -21.38 -8.92 -0.35
C PRO A 286 -21.29 -9.53 -1.75
N PRO A 287 -20.77 -10.77 -1.90
CA PRO A 287 -20.80 -11.45 -3.17
C PRO A 287 -22.25 -11.44 -3.68
N ILE A 288 -22.44 -11.03 -4.94
CA ILE A 288 -23.72 -11.25 -5.62
C ILE A 288 -23.81 -12.76 -5.74
N TYR A 289 -24.53 -13.39 -4.81
CA TYR A 289 -25.06 -14.71 -5.05
C TYR A 289 -26.02 -14.50 -6.23
N LEU A 290 -25.54 -14.77 -7.44
CA LEU A 290 -26.41 -15.16 -8.52
C LEU A 290 -27.18 -16.32 -7.91
N GLY A 291 -28.39 -15.99 -7.46
CA GLY A 291 -29.27 -16.92 -6.76
C GLY A 291 -29.20 -18.20 -7.54
N ASP A 292 -28.91 -19.27 -6.79
CA ASP A 292 -28.96 -20.62 -7.28
C ASP A 292 -30.25 -20.75 -8.09
N MET A 293 -30.14 -20.59 -9.41
CA MET A 293 -31.25 -20.84 -10.33
C MET A 293 -31.37 -22.35 -10.53
N SER A 294 -31.01 -23.14 -9.51
CA SER A 294 -31.37 -24.52 -9.34
C SER A 294 -32.53 -24.63 -8.34
N GLU A 295 -33.62 -23.91 -8.63
CA GLU A 295 -34.95 -24.40 -8.25
C GLU A 295 -35.77 -24.53 -9.54
N ASP A 296 -36.16 -25.79 -9.79
CA ASP A 296 -37.33 -26.22 -10.56
C ASP A 296 -37.19 -26.55 -12.06
N GLU A 297 -36.18 -27.33 -12.45
CA GLU A 297 -36.25 -28.12 -13.70
C GLU A 297 -36.63 -29.61 -13.50
N ASP A 298 -36.97 -30.02 -12.28
CA ASP A 298 -37.34 -31.42 -11.98
C ASP A 298 -38.85 -31.68 -11.77
N ASP A 299 -39.73 -30.67 -11.94
CA ASP A 299 -41.21 -30.88 -11.85
C ASP A 299 -41.96 -30.65 -13.18
N LEU A 300 -41.23 -30.56 -14.31
CA LEU A 300 -41.79 -30.39 -15.66
C LEU A 300 -41.71 -31.65 -16.55
N THR A 301 -41.06 -32.73 -16.11
CA THR A 301 -40.96 -34.00 -16.85
C THR A 301 -42.11 -34.98 -16.59
N GLU A 302 -42.93 -34.81 -15.55
CA GLU A 302 -44.09 -35.68 -15.32
C GLU A 302 -45.42 -35.10 -15.86
N LYS A 303 -45.48 -33.78 -16.14
CA LYS A 303 -46.65 -33.13 -16.75
C LYS A 303 -46.59 -32.97 -18.28
N SER A 304 -45.45 -33.23 -18.90
CA SER A 304 -45.28 -33.15 -20.36
C SER A 304 -45.59 -34.46 -21.11
N LEU A 305 -45.81 -35.58 -20.41
CA LEU A 305 -46.16 -36.86 -21.04
C LEU A 305 -47.68 -37.05 -21.33
N LYS A 306 -48.50 -36.00 -21.17
CA LYS A 306 -49.94 -36.04 -21.48
C LYS A 306 -50.46 -34.94 -22.39
N LEU A 307 -49.60 -34.11 -23.00
CA LEU A 307 -50.05 -33.13 -23.97
C LEU A 307 -49.36 -33.31 -25.32
N ASN A 308 -50.13 -33.88 -26.25
CA ASN A 308 -50.08 -33.66 -27.68
C ASN A 308 -49.01 -34.43 -28.47
N ALA A 309 -49.43 -35.63 -28.87
CA ALA A 309 -49.28 -36.06 -30.25
C ALA A 309 -49.91 -35.01 -31.20
N ALA A 310 -49.06 -34.24 -31.89
CA ALA A 310 -49.38 -33.65 -33.18
C ALA A 310 -48.09 -33.59 -34.02
N PRO A 311 -48.14 -33.98 -35.31
CA PRO A 311 -46.97 -34.04 -36.16
C PRO A 311 -46.70 -32.65 -36.76
N TYR A 312 -45.48 -32.13 -36.62
CA TYR A 312 -45.02 -31.03 -37.45
C TYR A 312 -43.62 -31.26 -38.00
N SER A 313 -43.61 -31.38 -39.32
CA SER A 313 -42.52 -31.41 -40.28
C SER A 313 -41.85 -30.05 -40.47
N GLY A 314 -40.54 -30.05 -40.79
CA GLY A 314 -39.80 -28.90 -41.35
C GLY A 314 -38.59 -28.53 -40.49
N LEU A 315 -37.40 -29.11 -40.69
CA LEU A 315 -36.42 -28.85 -41.77
C LEU A 315 -35.98 -27.37 -41.81
N GLY A 316 -34.74 -27.10 -41.36
CA GLY A 316 -34.14 -25.77 -41.39
C GLY A 316 -32.71 -25.75 -40.83
N ARG A 317 -31.79 -26.36 -41.59
CA ARG A 317 -30.33 -26.37 -41.45
C ARG A 317 -29.78 -25.01 -41.90
N LEU A 318 -28.89 -24.37 -41.13
CA LEU A 318 -27.95 -23.31 -41.56
C LEU A 318 -26.86 -23.25 -40.46
N GLU A 319 -25.76 -23.99 -40.61
CA GLU A 319 -24.50 -23.59 -41.26
C GLU A 319 -23.80 -22.39 -40.61
N ALA A 320 -22.60 -22.69 -40.14
CA ALA A 320 -21.59 -21.78 -39.62
C ALA A 320 -20.91 -21.06 -40.79
N ASP A 321 -20.48 -19.82 -40.56
CA ASP A 321 -19.42 -19.22 -41.36
C ASP A 321 -18.42 -18.49 -40.46
N GLU A 322 -17.16 -18.78 -40.77
CA GLU A 322 -15.90 -18.20 -40.28
C GLU A 322 -15.77 -16.72 -40.68
N VAL A 323 -15.07 -15.94 -39.84
CA VAL A 323 -13.99 -15.01 -40.26
C VAL A 323 -12.95 -14.95 -39.15
#